data_AF-A0AA47KMK0-F1
#
_entry.id   AF-A0AA47KMK0-F1
#
_cell.length_a   1.000
_cell.length_b   1.000
_cell.length_c   1.000
_cell.angle_alpha   90.00
_cell.angle_beta   90.00
_cell.angle_gamma   90.00
#
_symmetry.space_group_name_H-M   'P 1'
#
loop_
_entity.id
_entity.type
_entity.pdbx_description
1 polymer ?
#
loop_
_entity_poly.entity_id
_entity_poly.type
_entity_poly.pdbx_seq_one_letter_code
_entity_poly.pdbx_strand_id
1 'polypeptide(L)'
;MDSSLYALLDTTIKIGLGAAISGFTTYFVARYKNREDAKKDKQNWLRENKHDAYKKLSRCIMSFSLDGGEVHSAFDYFALLSECALLTENKDLIDELSSFLHKLEQVNRFTDSNALEDKDKAEKIYHEIYSQRLELVNKLQEDLART
;
A
#
# COMPACT_ATOMS: atom_id res chain seq x y z
N MET A 1 33.53 51.64 40.78
CA MET A 1 33.81 51.40 39.35
C MET A 1 32.93 50.23 38.97
N ASP A 2 31.61 50.43 38.81
CA ASP A 2 30.70 49.27 38.99
C ASP A 2 29.52 49.21 38.02
N SER A 3 28.72 50.27 37.85
CA SER A 3 27.44 50.16 37.11
C SER A 3 27.56 49.71 35.65
N SER A 4 28.61 50.13 34.95
CA SER A 4 28.87 49.79 33.54
C SER A 4 29.22 48.31 33.35
N LEU A 5 30.00 47.74 34.27
CA LEU A 5 30.44 46.34 34.21
C LEU A 5 29.28 45.39 34.52
N TYR A 6 28.44 45.73 35.51
CA TYR A 6 27.22 44.98 35.82
C TYR A 6 26.19 45.02 34.67
N ALA A 7 26.00 46.17 34.02
CA ALA A 7 25.10 46.29 32.88
C ALA A 7 25.57 45.44 31.67
N LEU A 8 26.88 45.40 31.42
CA LEU A 8 27.49 44.57 30.37
C LEU A 8 27.31 43.07 30.67
N LEU A 9 27.50 42.64 31.91
CA LEU A 9 27.29 41.26 32.36
C LEU A 9 25.82 40.84 32.23
N ASP A 10 24.88 41.65 32.70
CA ASP A 10 23.43 41.37 32.61
C ASP A 10 22.96 41.27 31.15
N THR A 11 23.44 42.17 30.29
CA THR A 11 23.12 42.15 28.85
C THR A 11 23.67 40.88 28.17
N THR A 12 24.91 40.49 28.49
CA THR A 12 25.54 39.29 27.94
C THR A 12 24.82 38.02 28.37
N ILE A 13 24.41 37.93 29.65
CA ILE A 13 23.63 36.81 30.18
C ILE A 13 22.27 36.72 29.50
N LYS A 14 21.57 37.85 29.30
CA LYS A 14 20.27 37.89 28.61
C LYS A 14 20.38 37.45 27.15
N ILE A 15 21.41 37.90 26.43
CA ILE A 15 21.66 37.49 25.05
C ILE A 15 22.00 35.99 24.99
N GLY A 16 22.88 35.51 25.87
CA GLY A 16 23.25 34.10 25.95
C GLY A 16 22.08 33.19 26.31
N LEU A 17 21.22 33.60 27.25
CA LEU A 17 20.01 32.87 27.62
C LEU A 17 18.99 32.86 26.48
N GLY A 18 18.81 33.98 25.77
CA GLY A 18 17.96 34.06 24.59
C GLY A 18 18.44 33.14 23.47
N ALA A 19 19.75 33.08 23.22
CA ALA A 19 20.35 32.17 22.25
C ALA A 19 20.23 30.69 22.65
N ALA A 20 20.33 30.38 23.95
CA ALA A 20 20.13 29.03 24.46
C ALA A 20 18.68 28.57 24.34
N ILE A 21 17.71 29.42 24.70
CA ILE A 21 16.28 29.13 24.56
C ILE A 21 15.89 28.99 23.09
N SER A 22 16.41 29.86 22.22
CA SER A 22 16.14 29.77 20.78
C SER A 22 16.70 28.48 20.19
N GLY A 23 17.97 28.13 20.49
CA GLY A 23 18.59 26.88 20.05
C GLY A 23 17.85 25.63 20.54
N PHE A 24 17.42 25.63 21.80
CA PHE A 24 16.59 24.55 22.36
C PHE A 24 15.26 24.43 21.61
N THR A 25 14.55 25.54 21.42
CA THR A 25 13.26 25.56 20.71
C THR A 25 13.42 25.07 19.27
N THR A 26 14.45 25.55 18.56
CA THR A 26 14.78 25.11 17.20
C THR A 26 15.08 23.61 17.15
N TYR A 27 15.83 23.06 18.12
CA TYR A 27 16.11 21.63 18.19
C TYR A 27 14.83 20.80 18.35
N PHE A 28 13.93 21.20 19.26
CA PHE A 28 12.68 20.47 19.46
C PHE A 28 11.78 20.53 18.22
N VAL A 29 11.60 21.72 17.63
CA VAL A 29 10.80 21.89 16.40
C VAL A 29 11.38 21.05 15.26
N ALA A 30 12.69 21.12 15.03
CA ALA A 30 13.35 20.32 13.99
C ALA A 30 13.19 18.81 14.24
N ARG A 31 13.34 18.36 15.49
CA ARG A 31 13.15 16.96 15.87
C ARG A 31 11.71 16.49 15.66
N TYR A 32 10.71 17.30 16.00
CA TYR A 32 9.30 16.98 15.76
C TYR A 32 9.00 16.94 14.26
N LYS A 33 9.43 17.95 13.51
CA LYS A 33 9.23 18.02 12.07
C LYS A 33 9.86 16.84 11.34
N ASN A 34 11.11 16.48 11.66
CA ASN A 34 11.76 15.31 11.07
C ASN A 34 11.01 13.99 11.35
N ARG A 35 10.36 13.87 12.51
CA ARG A 35 9.54 12.68 12.83
C ARG A 35 8.23 12.67 12.05
N GLU A 36 7.60 13.82 11.84
CA GLU A 36 6.39 13.91 11.02
C GLU A 36 6.70 13.69 9.54
N ASP A 37 7.77 14.30 9.02
CA ASP A 37 8.25 14.12 7.65
C ASP A 37 8.57 12.64 7.39
N ALA A 38 9.30 11.97 8.28
CA ALA A 38 9.59 10.54 8.14
C ALA A 38 8.33 9.65 8.16
N LYS A 39 7.30 10.01 8.95
CA LYS A 39 6.01 9.29 8.95
C LYS A 39 5.27 9.50 7.63
N LYS A 40 5.25 10.74 7.13
CA LYS A 40 4.61 11.10 5.86
C LYS A 40 5.30 10.41 4.68
N ASP A 41 6.63 10.37 4.68
CA ASP A 41 7.41 9.68 3.65
C ASP A 41 7.12 8.18 3.65
N LYS A 42 7.05 7.55 4.83
CA LYS A 42 6.65 6.15 4.96
C LYS A 42 5.23 5.89 4.43
N GLN A 43 4.27 6.76 4.76
CA GLN A 43 2.88 6.63 4.30
C GLN A 43 2.78 6.81 2.77
N ASN A 44 3.47 7.81 2.22
CA ASN A 44 3.53 8.02 0.78
C ASN A 44 4.14 6.81 0.07
N TRP A 45 5.27 6.31 0.58
CA TRP A 45 5.91 5.10 0.05
C TRP A 45 4.96 3.90 0.08
N LEU A 46 4.28 3.65 1.21
CA LEU A 46 3.31 2.55 1.31
C LEU A 46 2.16 2.71 0.31
N ARG A 47 1.60 3.92 0.19
CA ARG A 47 0.50 4.21 -0.72
C ARG A 47 0.90 4.02 -2.19
N GLU A 48 2.10 4.46 -2.58
CA GLU A 48 2.62 4.29 -3.93
C GLU A 48 2.84 2.81 -4.27
N ASN A 49 3.45 2.05 -3.36
CA ASN A 49 3.66 0.61 -3.56
C ASN A 49 2.34 -0.16 -3.59
N LYS A 50 1.39 0.17 -2.70
CA LYS A 50 0.02 -0.39 -2.73
C LYS A 50 -0.65 -0.12 -4.06
N HIS A 51 -0.60 1.11 -4.54
CA HIS A 51 -1.21 1.49 -5.81
C HIS A 51 -0.63 0.68 -6.98
N ASP A 52 0.69 0.48 -7.02
CA ASP A 52 1.31 -0.32 -8.08
C ASP A 52 0.89 -1.81 -8.01
N ALA A 53 0.93 -2.41 -6.82
CA ALA A 53 0.47 -3.79 -6.62
C ALA A 53 -1.02 -3.96 -6.99
N TYR A 54 -1.88 -3.05 -6.54
CA TYR A 54 -3.32 -3.10 -6.79
C TYR A 54 -3.64 -2.85 -8.27
N LYS A 55 -2.84 -2.03 -8.97
CA LYS A 55 -2.95 -1.84 -10.41
C LYS A 55 -2.68 -3.14 -11.17
N LYS A 56 -1.63 -3.89 -10.81
CA LYS A 56 -1.35 -5.20 -11.42
C LYS A 56 -2.50 -6.19 -11.15
N LEU A 57 -2.95 -6.24 -9.91
CA LEU A 57 -4.01 -7.16 -9.48
C LEU A 57 -5.37 -6.84 -10.13
N SER A 58 -5.76 -5.57 -10.14
CA SER A 58 -7.01 -5.12 -10.78
C SER A 58 -7.01 -5.37 -12.28
N ARG A 59 -5.86 -5.19 -12.96
CA ARG A 59 -5.70 -5.54 -14.36
C ARG A 59 -5.94 -7.04 -14.57
N CYS A 60 -5.29 -7.89 -13.79
CA CYS A 60 -5.47 -9.34 -13.81
C CYS A 60 -6.94 -9.75 -13.57
N ILE A 61 -7.61 -9.16 -12.57
CA ILE A 61 -9.01 -9.42 -12.23
C ILE A 61 -9.94 -9.03 -13.39
N MET A 62 -9.72 -7.86 -13.98
CA MET A 62 -10.58 -7.32 -15.03
C MET A 62 -10.37 -7.99 -16.38
N SER A 63 -9.14 -8.41 -16.69
CA SER A 63 -8.81 -9.12 -17.92
C SER A 63 -9.02 -10.63 -17.81
N PHE A 64 -9.27 -11.17 -16.61
CA PHE A 64 -9.18 -12.61 -16.33
C PHE A 64 -7.83 -13.21 -16.80
N SER A 65 -6.75 -12.43 -16.73
CA SER A 65 -5.42 -12.78 -17.27
C SER A 65 -5.35 -13.04 -18.78
N LEU A 66 -6.38 -12.65 -19.55
CA LEU A 66 -6.41 -12.83 -21.01
C LEU A 66 -5.68 -11.73 -21.79
N ASP A 67 -5.17 -10.71 -21.11
CA ASP A 67 -4.52 -9.55 -21.73
C ASP A 67 -3.04 -9.78 -22.10
N GLY A 68 -2.58 -11.04 -22.06
CA GLY A 68 -1.20 -11.41 -22.39
C GLY A 68 -0.17 -10.90 -21.39
N GLY A 69 -0.59 -10.63 -20.15
CA GLY A 69 0.31 -10.27 -19.05
C GLY A 69 1.19 -11.45 -18.58
N GLU A 70 2.08 -11.18 -17.62
CA GLU A 70 3.11 -12.12 -17.11
C GLU A 70 2.56 -13.33 -16.34
N VAL A 71 1.25 -13.52 -16.29
CA VAL A 71 0.61 -14.56 -15.47
C VAL A 71 0.29 -15.76 -16.34
N HIS A 72 1.07 -16.83 -16.20
CA HIS A 72 0.96 -18.04 -17.02
C HIS A 72 0.71 -19.30 -16.20
N SER A 73 0.78 -19.22 -14.87
CA SER A 73 0.67 -20.36 -13.97
C SER A 73 0.02 -20.01 -12.63
N ALA A 74 -0.38 -21.05 -11.89
CA ALA A 74 -0.86 -20.92 -10.51
C ALA A 74 0.13 -20.18 -9.60
N PHE A 75 1.45 -20.36 -9.83
CA PHE A 75 2.48 -19.69 -9.04
C PHE A 75 2.55 -18.19 -9.31
N ASP A 76 2.28 -17.76 -10.54
CA ASP A 76 2.27 -16.34 -10.89
C ASP A 76 1.11 -15.62 -10.20
N TYR A 77 -0.05 -16.29 -10.04
CA TYR A 77 -1.15 -15.77 -9.23
C TYR A 77 -0.77 -15.60 -7.76
N PHE A 78 -0.03 -16.55 -7.18
CA PHE A 78 0.46 -16.43 -5.79
C PHE A 78 1.49 -15.32 -5.64
N ALA A 79 2.41 -15.17 -6.61
CA ALA A 79 3.38 -14.08 -6.60
C ALA A 79 2.66 -12.71 -6.66
N LEU A 80 1.69 -12.57 -7.56
CA LEU A 80 0.89 -11.36 -7.71
C LEU A 80 0.11 -11.03 -6.42
N LEU A 81 -0.49 -12.03 -5.78
CA LEU A 81 -1.17 -11.84 -4.49
C LEU A 81 -0.20 -11.47 -3.37
N SER A 82 1.01 -12.05 -3.36
CA SER A 82 2.00 -11.82 -2.30
C SER A 82 2.45 -10.36 -2.21
N GLU A 83 2.58 -9.67 -3.36
CA GLU A 83 2.87 -8.22 -3.38
C GLU A 83 1.78 -7.43 -2.66
N CYS A 84 0.52 -7.77 -2.92
CA CYS A 84 -0.65 -7.15 -2.28
C CYS A 84 -0.69 -7.47 -0.78
N ALA A 85 -0.51 -8.75 -0.41
CA ALA A 85 -0.59 -9.24 0.96
C ALA A 85 0.50 -8.67 1.89
N LEU A 86 1.68 -8.32 1.34
CA LEU A 86 2.75 -7.66 2.10
C LEU A 86 2.43 -6.20 2.43
N LEU A 87 1.60 -5.56 1.62
CA LEU A 87 1.35 -4.13 1.69
C LEU A 87 0.02 -3.80 2.40
N THR A 88 -0.93 -4.73 2.45
CA THR A 88 -2.23 -4.54 3.09
C THR A 88 -2.35 -5.25 4.43
N GLU A 89 -3.03 -4.61 5.37
CA GLU A 89 -3.39 -5.19 6.66
C GLU A 89 -4.79 -5.84 6.64
N ASN A 90 -5.54 -5.64 5.55
CA ASN A 90 -6.90 -6.13 5.39
C ASN A 90 -6.90 -7.62 5.00
N LYS A 91 -6.92 -8.49 6.01
CA LYS A 91 -6.88 -9.96 5.81
C LYS A 91 -8.09 -10.48 5.05
N ASP A 92 -9.28 -9.95 5.32
CA ASP A 92 -10.51 -10.37 4.64
C ASP A 92 -10.40 -10.09 3.13
N LEU A 93 -9.86 -8.93 2.75
CA LEU A 93 -9.58 -8.60 1.35
C LEU A 93 -8.57 -9.58 0.73
N ILE A 94 -7.49 -9.92 1.44
CA ILE A 94 -6.51 -10.90 0.95
C ILE A 94 -7.19 -12.27 0.70
N ASP A 95 -8.04 -12.72 1.61
CA ASP A 95 -8.73 -14.01 1.50
C ASP A 95 -9.70 -14.03 0.31
N GLU A 96 -10.45 -12.95 0.12
CA GLU A 96 -11.34 -12.79 -1.04
C GLU A 96 -10.58 -12.78 -2.36
N LEU A 97 -9.46 -12.04 -2.44
CA LEU A 97 -8.58 -12.00 -3.62
C LEU A 97 -7.97 -13.38 -3.90
N SER A 98 -7.51 -14.08 -2.86
CA SER A 98 -6.99 -15.45 -2.99
C SER A 98 -8.04 -16.41 -3.54
N SER A 99 -9.27 -16.33 -3.02
CA SER A 99 -10.39 -17.15 -3.49
C SER A 99 -10.72 -16.89 -4.96
N PHE A 100 -10.74 -15.62 -5.37
CA PHE A 100 -10.94 -15.23 -6.76
C PHE A 100 -9.84 -15.77 -7.68
N LEU A 101 -8.57 -15.57 -7.33
CA LEU A 101 -7.44 -16.01 -8.14
C LEU A 101 -7.39 -17.54 -8.26
N HIS A 102 -7.76 -18.26 -7.20
CA HIS A 102 -7.87 -19.71 -7.25
C HIS A 102 -8.97 -20.16 -8.24
N LYS A 103 -10.14 -19.52 -8.22
CA LYS A 103 -11.21 -19.81 -9.18
C LYS A 103 -10.81 -19.47 -10.61
N LEU A 104 -10.07 -18.37 -10.80
CA LEU A 104 -9.53 -18.00 -12.10
C LEU A 104 -8.54 -19.05 -12.64
N GLU A 105 -7.64 -19.56 -11.79
CA GLU A 105 -6.77 -20.69 -12.14
C GLU A 105 -7.57 -21.93 -12.55
N GLN A 106 -8.64 -22.25 -11.81
CA GLN A 106 -9.51 -23.37 -12.17
C GLN A 106 -10.17 -23.18 -13.53
N VAL A 107 -10.68 -21.98 -13.83
CA VAL A 107 -11.28 -21.65 -15.14
C VAL A 107 -10.28 -21.89 -16.26
N ASN A 108 -9.04 -21.39 -16.11
CA ASN A 108 -8.00 -21.56 -17.12
C ASN A 108 -7.66 -23.03 -17.31
N ARG A 109 -7.46 -23.78 -16.22
CA ARG A 109 -7.15 -25.22 -16.27
C ARG A 109 -8.27 -26.04 -16.92
N PHE A 110 -9.53 -25.73 -16.62
CA PHE A 110 -10.67 -26.44 -17.21
C PHE A 110 -10.92 -26.06 -18.66
N THR A 111 -10.61 -24.83 -19.05
CA THR A 111 -10.74 -24.35 -20.44
C THR A 111 -9.74 -25.04 -21.37
N ASP A 112 -8.54 -25.35 -20.87
CA ASP A 112 -7.51 -26.11 -21.61
C ASP A 112 -7.83 -27.62 -21.71
N SER A 113 -8.85 -28.11 -21.00
CA SER A 113 -9.28 -29.51 -21.07
C SER A 113 -10.12 -29.80 -22.32
N ASN A 114 -9.94 -31.01 -22.87
CA ASN A 114 -10.75 -31.51 -23.99
C ASN A 114 -12.09 -32.12 -23.55
N ALA A 115 -12.30 -32.32 -22.24
CA ALA A 115 -13.53 -32.91 -21.73
C ALA A 115 -14.68 -31.89 -21.72
N LEU A 116 -15.84 -32.28 -22.25
CA LEU A 116 -17.04 -31.42 -22.28
C LEU A 116 -17.49 -31.03 -20.86
N GLU A 117 -17.42 -31.97 -19.91
CA GLU A 117 -17.78 -31.73 -18.50
C GLU A 117 -16.90 -30.64 -17.85
N ASP A 118 -15.61 -30.58 -18.20
CA ASP A 118 -14.71 -29.57 -17.67
C ASP A 118 -15.04 -28.18 -18.25
N LYS A 119 -15.44 -28.10 -19.52
CA LYS A 119 -15.90 -26.84 -20.12
C LYS A 119 -17.16 -26.29 -19.44
N ASP A 120 -18.12 -27.15 -19.12
CA ASP A 120 -19.32 -26.77 -18.36
C ASP A 120 -18.96 -26.27 -16.94
N LYS A 121 -17.95 -26.87 -16.28
CA LYS A 121 -17.43 -26.39 -14.99
C LYS A 121 -16.76 -25.03 -15.13
N ALA A 122 -15.93 -24.83 -16.16
CA ALA A 122 -15.27 -23.56 -16.44
C ALA A 122 -16.28 -22.42 -16.61
N GLU A 123 -17.34 -22.65 -17.39
CA GLU A 123 -18.39 -21.65 -17.64
C GLU A 123 -19.13 -21.24 -16.35
N LYS A 124 -19.48 -22.21 -15.50
CA LYS A 124 -20.12 -21.94 -14.20
C LYS A 124 -19.24 -21.08 -13.29
N ILE A 125 -17.96 -21.44 -13.16
CA ILE A 125 -17.01 -20.69 -12.32
C ILE A 125 -16.77 -19.31 -12.92
N TYR A 126 -16.63 -19.20 -14.25
CA TYR A 126 -16.48 -17.93 -14.96
C TYR A 126 -17.61 -16.96 -14.63
N HIS A 127 -18.88 -17.40 -14.67
CA HIS A 127 -20.01 -16.55 -14.32
C HIS A 127 -19.97 -16.07 -12.86
N GLU A 128 -19.54 -16.94 -11.94
CA GLU A 128 -19.38 -16.57 -10.54
C GLU A 128 -18.35 -15.46 -10.37
N ILE A 129 -17.11 -15.67 -10.87
CA ILE A 129 -16.03 -14.68 -10.75
C ILE A 129 -16.31 -13.42 -11.57
N TYR A 130 -17.03 -13.54 -12.69
CA TYR A 130 -17.47 -12.39 -13.47
C TYR A 130 -18.30 -11.44 -12.62
N SER A 131 -19.27 -11.95 -11.85
CA SER A 131 -20.07 -11.08 -10.99
C SER A 131 -19.24 -10.39 -9.87
N GLN A 132 -18.19 -11.06 -9.38
CA GLN A 132 -17.38 -10.61 -8.23
C GLN A 132 -16.30 -9.58 -8.60
N ARG A 133 -15.84 -9.54 -9.87
CA ARG A 133 -14.64 -8.78 -10.27
C ARG A 133 -14.68 -7.29 -9.93
N LEU A 134 -15.83 -6.63 -10.15
CA LEU A 134 -15.97 -5.19 -9.92
C LEU A 134 -15.99 -4.86 -8.44
N GLU A 135 -16.62 -5.71 -7.63
CA GLU A 135 -16.64 -5.56 -6.18
C GLU A 135 -15.22 -5.64 -5.60
N LEU A 136 -14.42 -6.61 -6.05
CA LEU A 136 -13.03 -6.75 -5.60
C LEU A 136 -12.17 -5.54 -5.98
N VAL A 137 -12.32 -5.02 -7.20
CA VAL A 137 -11.61 -3.80 -7.62
C VAL A 137 -12.03 -2.59 -6.77
N ASN A 138 -13.31 -2.47 -6.43
CA ASN A 138 -13.79 -1.42 -5.52
C ASN A 138 -13.21 -1.58 -4.12
N LYS A 139 -13.13 -2.80 -3.58
CA LYS A 139 -12.50 -3.04 -2.27
C LYS A 139 -11.01 -2.69 -2.26
N LEU A 140 -10.28 -2.96 -3.35
CA LEU A 140 -8.89 -2.50 -3.52
C LEU A 140 -8.80 -0.97 -3.50
N GLN A 141 -9.71 -0.29 -4.21
CA GLN A 141 -9.77 1.17 -4.22
C GLN A 141 -10.06 1.74 -2.81
N GLU A 142 -11.00 1.15 -2.09
CA GLU A 142 -11.35 1.56 -0.73
C GLU A 142 -10.18 1.36 0.24
N ASP A 143 -9.47 0.24 0.17
CA ASP A 143 -8.29 -0.02 1.00
C ASP A 143 -7.17 0.97 0.71
N LEU A 144 -6.95 1.30 -0.57
CA LEU A 144 -5.97 2.31 -0.97
C LEU A 144 -6.33 3.70 -0.41
N ALA A 145 -7.60 4.07 -0.42
CA ALA A 145 -8.08 5.35 0.09
C ALA A 145 -7.96 5.49 1.62
N ARG A 146 -7.85 4.38 2.35
CA ARG A 146 -7.65 4.35 3.81
C ARG A 146 -6.18 4.47 4.24
N THR A 147 -5.24 4.44 3.29
CA THR A 147 -3.77 4.47 3.52
C THR A 147 -3.22 5.89 3.45
#